data_AF-A0A6J4LKV8-F1
#
_entry.id   AF-A0A6J4LKV8-F1
#
_cell.length_a   1.000
_cell.length_b   1.000
_cell.length_c   1.000
_cell.angle_alpha   90.00
_cell.angle_beta   90.00
_cell.angle_gamma   90.00
#
_symmetry.space_group_name_H-M   'P 1'
#
loop_
_entity.id
_entity.type
_entity.pdbx_description
1 polymer ?
#
loop_
_entity_poly.entity_id
_entity_poly.type
_entity_poly.pdbx_seq_one_letter_code
_entity_poly.pdbx_strand_id
1 'polypeptide(L)'
;GQRGRVLDTTTLFSAQIGFWHPELVVSQGLLQALDQPHLNAVFAHEQGHYYYRDTFWFFWLGWIRSCTAWLPYTEALWQELLALRELRADRWATQEVDSLLLAESLLQVVSAPLVPESFCAAFSCVAPRSRLVERIDALLAEEPEAPDQPGLWSWSWVLLTLLPLVAVPFHT
;
A
#
# COMPACT_ATOMS: atom_id res chain seq x y z
N GLY A 1 -12.30 -10.96 -17.09
CA GLY A 1 -12.14 -10.65 -15.65
C GLY A 1 -11.11 -11.56 -15.05
N GLN A 2 -10.28 -11.06 -14.14
CA GLN A 2 -9.40 -11.90 -13.33
C GLN A 2 -10.23 -12.70 -12.32
N ARG A 3 -9.77 -13.89 -11.96
CA ARG A 3 -10.39 -14.70 -10.90
C ARG A 3 -9.94 -14.12 -9.56
N GLY A 4 -10.86 -14.02 -8.62
CA GLY A 4 -10.58 -13.65 -7.23
C GLY A 4 -11.21 -14.66 -6.29
N ARG A 5 -10.74 -14.69 -5.04
CA ARG A 5 -11.21 -15.61 -4.00
C ARG A 5 -12.00 -14.88 -2.94
N VAL A 6 -13.15 -15.44 -2.57
CA VAL A 6 -13.96 -14.94 -1.46
C VAL A 6 -13.60 -15.68 -0.17
N LEU A 7 -13.36 -14.94 0.91
CA LEU A 7 -13.17 -15.47 2.26
C LEU A 7 -14.48 -15.41 3.04
N ASP A 8 -14.83 -16.52 3.67
CA ASP A 8 -16.00 -16.59 4.56
C ASP A 8 -15.67 -15.99 5.93
N THR A 9 -15.64 -14.66 5.99
CA THR A 9 -15.41 -13.89 7.21
C THR A 9 -16.18 -12.58 7.16
N THR A 10 -16.60 -12.09 8.32
CA THR A 10 -17.36 -10.84 8.48
C THR A 10 -16.48 -9.61 8.57
N THR A 11 -15.15 -9.76 8.62
CA THR A 11 -14.21 -8.63 8.57
C THR A 11 -14.34 -7.92 7.22
N LEU A 12 -14.17 -6.60 7.18
CA LEU A 12 -14.13 -5.85 5.93
C LEU A 12 -12.70 -5.89 5.40
N PHE A 13 -12.47 -6.70 4.37
CA PHE A 13 -11.13 -6.96 3.86
C PHE A 13 -11.13 -7.18 2.35
N SER A 14 -10.21 -6.51 1.68
CA SER A 14 -9.75 -6.80 0.33
C SER A 14 -8.24 -6.69 0.29
N ALA A 15 -7.59 -7.51 -0.53
CA ALA A 15 -6.17 -7.36 -0.84
C ALA A 15 -5.78 -8.14 -2.10
N GLN A 16 -4.73 -7.69 -2.77
CA GLN A 16 -3.94 -8.50 -3.69
C GLN A 16 -3.00 -9.44 -2.92
N ILE A 17 -3.17 -10.76 -3.05
CA ILE A 17 -2.38 -11.79 -2.35
C ILE A 17 -1.63 -12.68 -3.33
N GLY A 18 -0.32 -12.86 -3.10
CA GLY A 18 0.55 -13.70 -3.92
C GLY A 18 1.77 -12.92 -4.41
N PHE A 19 2.73 -13.62 -5.02
CA PHE A 19 4.02 -13.00 -5.39
C PHE A 19 4.10 -12.63 -6.87
N TRP A 20 4.15 -13.61 -7.78
CA TRP A 20 4.34 -13.36 -9.22
C TRP A 20 3.06 -13.00 -9.96
N HIS A 21 1.96 -13.66 -9.58
CA HIS A 21 0.61 -13.48 -10.11
C HIS A 21 -0.31 -13.31 -8.90
N PRO A 22 -0.37 -12.11 -8.31
CA PRO A 22 -1.25 -11.87 -7.18
C PRO A 22 -2.71 -12.06 -7.60
N GLU A 23 -3.50 -12.61 -6.68
CA GLU A 23 -4.93 -12.85 -6.82
C GLU A 23 -5.68 -11.91 -5.89
N LEU A 24 -6.79 -11.34 -6.38
CA LEU A 24 -7.67 -10.53 -5.55
C LEU A 24 -8.40 -11.43 -4.54
N VAL A 25 -8.25 -11.13 -3.25
CA VAL A 25 -8.95 -11.80 -2.17
C VAL A 25 -9.86 -10.80 -1.48
N VAL A 26 -11.13 -11.17 -1.32
CA VAL A 26 -12.18 -10.31 -0.76
C VAL A 26 -12.95 -11.07 0.31
N SER A 27 -13.32 -10.43 1.41
CA SER A 27 -14.17 -11.05 2.42
C SER A 27 -15.67 -10.94 2.09
N GLN A 28 -16.44 -11.92 2.55
CA GLN A 28 -17.89 -11.88 2.50
C GLN A 28 -18.46 -10.66 3.24
N GLY A 29 -17.83 -10.27 4.37
CA GLY A 29 -18.18 -9.07 5.13
C GLY A 29 -18.06 -7.79 4.31
N LEU A 30 -16.99 -7.63 3.51
CA LEU A 30 -16.86 -6.47 2.62
C LEU A 30 -17.98 -6.43 1.58
N LEU A 31 -18.24 -7.56 0.92
CA LEU A 31 -19.27 -7.69 -0.13
C LEU A 31 -20.68 -7.40 0.39
N GLN A 32 -20.94 -7.63 1.67
CA GLN A 32 -22.23 -7.36 2.30
C GLN A 32 -22.34 -5.95 2.87
N ALA A 33 -21.21 -5.35 3.26
CA ALA A 33 -21.19 -4.03 3.92
C ALA A 33 -21.26 -2.86 2.92
N LEU A 34 -20.66 -3.03 1.74
CA LEU A 34 -20.57 -1.97 0.73
C LEU A 34 -21.57 -2.18 -0.40
N ASP A 35 -22.13 -1.09 -0.92
CA ASP A 35 -22.92 -1.13 -2.14
C ASP A 35 -22.02 -1.26 -3.39
N GLN A 36 -22.64 -1.42 -4.56
CA GLN A 36 -21.89 -1.67 -5.80
C GLN A 36 -20.93 -0.52 -6.18
N PRO A 37 -21.32 0.77 -6.11
CA PRO A 37 -20.38 1.88 -6.32
C PRO A 37 -19.16 1.84 -5.38
N HIS A 38 -19.36 1.62 -4.08
CA HIS A 38 -18.26 1.60 -3.12
C HIS A 38 -17.37 0.36 -3.29
N LEU A 39 -17.95 -0.81 -3.61
CA LEU A 39 -17.18 -2.00 -3.97
C LEU A 39 -16.31 -1.78 -5.21
N ASN A 40 -16.85 -1.12 -6.24
CA ASN A 40 -16.09 -0.80 -7.44
C ASN A 40 -14.91 0.14 -7.13
N ALA A 41 -15.09 1.10 -6.20
CA ALA A 41 -14.02 1.97 -5.75
C ALA A 41 -12.90 1.19 -5.04
N VAL A 42 -13.27 0.27 -4.14
CA VAL A 42 -12.30 -0.62 -3.48
C VAL A 42 -11.58 -1.50 -4.51
N PHE A 43 -12.29 -2.08 -5.47
CA PHE A 43 -11.66 -2.92 -6.50
C PHE A 43 -10.76 -2.11 -7.45
N ALA A 44 -11.10 -0.86 -7.75
CA ALA A 44 -10.21 0.03 -8.49
C ALA A 44 -8.91 0.27 -7.71
N HIS A 45 -9.00 0.52 -6.40
CA HIS A 45 -7.81 0.64 -5.55
C HIS A 45 -6.94 -0.63 -5.57
N GLU A 46 -7.54 -1.81 -5.40
CA GLU A 46 -6.82 -3.09 -5.48
C GLU A 46 -6.21 -3.36 -6.87
N GLN A 47 -6.86 -2.88 -7.94
CA GLN A 47 -6.34 -2.98 -9.29
C GLN A 47 -5.11 -2.09 -9.49
N GLY A 48 -5.01 -0.98 -8.77
CA GLY A 48 -3.79 -0.17 -8.66
C GLY A 48 -2.61 -0.94 -8.06
N HIS A 49 -2.82 -1.65 -6.95
CA HIS A 49 -1.80 -2.52 -6.36
C HIS A 49 -1.35 -3.62 -7.32
N TYR A 50 -2.29 -4.20 -8.06
CA TYR A 50 -1.98 -5.18 -9.10
C TYR A 50 -1.15 -4.57 -10.23
N TYR A 51 -1.57 -3.41 -10.75
CA TYR A 51 -0.90 -2.70 -11.85
C TYR A 51 0.55 -2.36 -11.51
N TYR A 52 0.80 -1.82 -10.30
CA TYR A 52 2.15 -1.48 -9.85
C TYR A 52 2.95 -2.67 -9.31
N ARG A 53 2.35 -3.87 -9.28
CA ARG A 53 2.97 -5.12 -8.78
C ARG A 53 3.48 -4.98 -7.34
N ASP A 54 2.65 -4.41 -6.47
CA ASP A 54 3.08 -4.02 -5.13
C ASP A 54 3.51 -5.21 -4.28
N THR A 55 2.85 -6.36 -4.40
CA THR A 55 3.26 -7.57 -3.68
C THR A 55 4.68 -8.02 -4.05
N PHE A 56 5.07 -7.87 -5.33
CA PHE A 56 6.40 -8.22 -5.80
C PHE A 56 7.48 -7.26 -5.26
N TRP A 57 7.25 -5.95 -5.37
CA TRP A 57 8.23 -4.95 -4.91
C TRP A 57 8.35 -4.91 -3.38
N PHE A 58 7.22 -4.91 -2.67
CA PHE A 58 7.22 -4.85 -1.21
C PHE A 58 7.75 -6.12 -0.55
N PHE A 59 7.71 -7.26 -1.25
CA PHE A 59 8.47 -8.43 -0.83
C PHE A 59 9.97 -8.09 -0.73
N TRP A 60 10.59 -7.66 -1.84
CA TRP A 60 12.03 -7.33 -1.86
C TRP A 60 12.39 -6.15 -0.95
N LEU A 61 11.58 -5.10 -0.92
CA LEU A 61 11.79 -3.96 -0.04
C LEU A 61 11.69 -4.37 1.45
N GLY A 62 10.83 -5.34 1.78
CA GLY A 62 10.75 -5.93 3.12
C GLY A 62 12.03 -6.67 3.52
N TRP A 63 12.67 -7.38 2.57
CA TRP A 63 14.00 -7.97 2.79
C TRP A 63 15.07 -6.89 3.02
N ILE A 64 15.08 -5.83 2.21
CA ILE A 64 16.01 -4.71 2.40
C ILE A 64 15.83 -4.09 3.78
N ARG A 65 14.59 -3.77 4.18
CA ARG A 65 14.26 -3.29 5.53
C ARG A 65 14.81 -4.21 6.62
N SER A 66 14.68 -5.52 6.45
CA SER A 66 15.18 -6.50 7.42
C SER A 66 16.70 -6.47 7.52
N CYS A 67 17.40 -6.35 6.39
CA CYS A 67 18.86 -6.23 6.36
C CYS A 67 19.37 -4.87 6.88
N THR A 68 18.56 -3.81 6.78
CA THR A 68 18.89 -2.45 7.21
C THR A 68 18.25 -2.05 8.54
N ALA A 69 17.69 -3.01 9.30
CA ALA A 69 16.96 -2.74 10.53
C ALA A 69 17.79 -2.04 11.63
N TRP A 70 19.13 -2.14 11.54
CA TRP A 70 20.08 -1.50 12.46
C TRP A 70 20.40 -0.04 12.10
N LEU A 71 20.05 0.41 10.89
CA LEU A 71 20.26 1.80 10.49
C LEU A 71 19.21 2.71 11.12
N PRO A 72 19.59 3.95 11.49
CA PRO A 72 18.64 4.92 12.01
C PRO A 72 17.58 5.25 10.94
N TYR A 73 16.37 5.55 11.37
CA TYR A 73 15.23 5.94 10.52
C TYR A 73 14.68 4.88 9.55
N THR A 74 15.20 3.64 9.52
CA THR A 74 14.68 2.56 8.66
C THR A 74 13.17 2.33 8.86
N GLU A 75 12.70 2.35 10.11
CA GLU A 75 11.27 2.22 10.40
C GLU A 75 10.46 3.39 9.83
N ALA A 76 10.89 4.62 10.07
CA ALA A 76 10.21 5.81 9.57
C ALA A 76 10.13 5.81 8.04
N LEU A 77 11.24 5.52 7.36
CA LEU A 77 11.27 5.42 5.89
C LEU A 77 10.35 4.32 5.37
N TRP A 78 10.27 3.19 6.05
CA TRP A 78 9.32 2.14 5.68
C TRP A 78 7.87 2.58 5.83
N GLN A 79 7.52 3.29 6.90
CA GLN A 79 6.17 3.81 7.08
C GLN A 79 5.81 4.86 6.01
N GLU A 80 6.76 5.73 5.62
CA GLU A 80 6.57 6.65 4.49
C GLU A 80 6.39 5.90 3.17
N LEU A 81 7.19 4.86 2.93
CA LEU A 81 7.09 4.04 1.72
C LEU A 81 5.72 3.34 1.63
N LEU A 82 5.20 2.82 2.75
CA LEU A 82 3.85 2.27 2.82
C LEU A 82 2.78 3.33 2.53
N ALA A 83 2.91 4.54 3.07
CA ALA A 83 1.97 5.63 2.79
C ALA A 83 1.96 6.03 1.31
N LEU A 84 3.14 6.18 0.71
CA LEU A 84 3.29 6.48 -0.72
C LEU A 84 2.71 5.37 -1.61
N ARG A 85 2.78 4.10 -1.16
CA ARG A 85 2.13 2.98 -1.85
C ARG A 85 0.62 3.16 -1.91
N GLU A 86 0.00 3.45 -0.77
CA GLU A 86 -1.44 3.66 -0.68
C GLU A 86 -1.90 4.88 -1.48
N LEU A 87 -1.20 6.02 -1.35
CA LEU A 87 -1.48 7.23 -2.13
C LEU A 87 -1.38 6.99 -3.64
N ARG A 88 -0.41 6.20 -4.09
CA ARG A 88 -0.28 5.83 -5.50
C ARG A 88 -1.41 4.92 -5.98
N ALA A 89 -1.87 3.99 -5.14
CA ALA A 89 -3.02 3.14 -5.46
C ALA A 89 -4.32 3.96 -5.51
N ASP A 90 -4.51 4.91 -4.58
CA ASP A 90 -5.64 5.85 -4.59
C ASP A 90 -5.66 6.69 -5.86
N ARG A 91 -4.54 7.31 -6.23
CA ARG A 91 -4.40 8.07 -7.49
C ARG A 91 -4.61 7.22 -8.76
N TRP A 92 -4.36 5.92 -8.67
CA TRP A 92 -4.65 5.02 -9.77
C TRP A 92 -6.17 4.81 -9.89
N ALA A 93 -6.84 4.59 -8.77
CA ALA A 93 -8.28 4.36 -8.72
C ALA A 93 -9.10 5.58 -9.16
N THR A 94 -8.63 6.80 -8.89
CA THR A 94 -9.30 8.04 -9.33
C THR A 94 -9.35 8.23 -10.85
N GLN A 95 -8.62 7.42 -11.61
CA GLN A 95 -8.71 7.42 -13.09
C GLN A 95 -10.02 6.78 -13.58
N GLU A 96 -10.60 5.88 -12.78
CA GLU A 96 -11.78 5.07 -13.15
C GLU A 96 -13.00 5.38 -12.26
N VAL A 97 -12.77 5.94 -11.07
CA VAL A 97 -13.81 6.18 -10.05
C VAL A 97 -13.70 7.60 -9.50
N ASP A 98 -14.83 8.19 -9.14
CA ASP A 98 -14.88 9.51 -8.49
C ASP A 98 -14.10 9.53 -7.17
N SER A 99 -13.31 10.59 -6.96
CA SER A 99 -12.42 10.72 -5.79
C SER A 99 -13.18 10.79 -4.46
N LEU A 100 -14.37 11.41 -4.44
CA LEU A 100 -15.17 11.49 -3.22
C LEU A 100 -15.75 10.11 -2.89
N LEU A 101 -16.27 9.38 -3.88
CA LEU A 101 -16.75 8.02 -3.71
C LEU A 101 -15.64 7.07 -3.20
N LEU A 102 -14.41 7.23 -3.69
CA LEU A 102 -13.26 6.48 -3.19
C LEU A 102 -12.94 6.81 -1.73
N ALA A 103 -12.97 8.11 -1.36
CA ALA A 103 -12.75 8.54 0.02
C ALA A 103 -13.85 8.02 0.97
N GLU A 104 -15.11 8.03 0.54
CA GLU A 104 -16.24 7.46 1.29
C GLU A 104 -16.06 5.96 1.51
N SER A 105 -15.66 5.22 0.47
CA SER A 105 -15.40 3.79 0.53
C SER A 105 -14.28 3.46 1.52
N LEU A 106 -13.19 4.22 1.47
CA LEU A 106 -12.06 4.09 2.39
C LEU A 106 -12.50 4.32 3.85
N LEU A 107 -13.28 5.37 4.10
CA LEU A 107 -13.81 5.67 5.42
C LEU A 107 -14.72 4.55 5.95
N GLN A 108 -15.57 3.97 5.11
CA GLN A 108 -16.45 2.86 5.51
C GLN A 108 -15.65 1.61 5.88
N VAL A 109 -14.62 1.26 5.10
CA VAL A 109 -13.77 0.08 5.36
C VAL A 109 -12.95 0.24 6.64
N VAL A 110 -12.32 1.41 6.85
CA VAL A 110 -11.41 1.63 8.00
C VAL A 110 -12.18 1.91 9.30
N SER A 111 -13.40 2.42 9.24
CA SER A 111 -14.22 2.68 10.43
C SER A 111 -14.88 1.42 11.00
N ALA A 112 -14.80 0.29 10.30
CA ALA A 112 -15.35 -0.97 10.80
C ALA A 112 -14.52 -1.53 11.97
N PRO A 113 -15.17 -2.07 13.02
CA PRO A 113 -14.47 -2.61 14.16
C PRO A 113 -13.56 -3.78 13.76
N LEU A 114 -12.26 -3.65 14.04
CA LEU A 114 -11.28 -4.72 13.87
C LEU A 114 -11.65 -5.88 14.80
N VAL A 115 -12.02 -7.02 14.21
CA VAL A 115 -12.16 -8.27 14.97
C VAL A 115 -10.75 -8.77 15.29
N PRO A 116 -10.40 -8.96 16.58
CA PRO A 116 -9.08 -9.48 16.93
C PRO A 116 -9.08 -11.00 16.68
N GLU A 117 -8.55 -11.44 15.53
CA GLU A 117 -8.24 -12.85 15.31
C GLU A 117 -6.75 -13.10 15.07
N SER A 118 -6.31 -14.22 15.64
CA SER A 118 -4.98 -14.58 16.13
C SER A 118 -3.92 -14.87 15.07
N PHE A 119 -4.15 -14.54 13.80
CA PHE A 119 -3.26 -14.98 12.71
C PHE A 119 -3.28 -14.03 11.49
N CYS A 120 -3.28 -12.72 11.73
CA CYS A 120 -2.97 -11.78 10.67
C CYS A 120 -1.45 -11.61 10.61
N ALA A 121 -0.82 -12.20 9.59
CA ALA A 121 0.46 -11.67 9.09
C ALA A 121 0.32 -10.15 8.96
N ALA A 122 1.40 -9.40 9.22
CA ALA A 122 1.46 -7.94 9.35
C ALA A 122 1.11 -7.15 8.06
N PHE A 123 0.06 -7.54 7.36
CA PHE A 123 -0.55 -6.89 6.20
C PHE A 123 -1.59 -5.85 6.63
N SER A 124 -2.18 -6.03 7.82
CA SER A 124 -3.00 -5.01 8.49
C SER A 124 -2.20 -4.38 9.63
N CYS A 125 -1.04 -3.79 9.31
CA CYS A 125 -0.49 -2.79 10.21
C CYS A 125 -1.53 -1.66 10.21
N VAL A 126 -2.27 -1.52 11.31
CA VAL A 126 -3.15 -0.39 11.57
C VAL A 126 -2.39 0.86 11.16
N ALA A 127 -2.72 1.40 9.99
CA ALA A 127 -2.09 2.61 9.52
C ALA A 127 -2.43 3.67 10.58
N PRO A 128 -1.43 4.42 11.09
CA PRO A 128 -1.69 5.50 12.03
C PRO A 128 -2.83 6.37 11.49
N ARG A 129 -3.76 6.84 12.35
CA ARG A 129 -4.91 7.66 11.92
C ARG A 129 -4.49 8.82 11.00
N SER A 130 -3.29 9.36 11.19
CA SER A 130 -2.69 10.39 10.33
C SER A 130 -2.57 9.97 8.86
N ARG A 131 -2.32 8.69 8.56
CA ARG A 131 -2.20 8.17 7.18
C ARG A 131 -3.54 8.11 6.47
N LEU A 132 -4.63 7.83 7.19
CA LEU A 132 -5.97 7.90 6.62
C LEU A 132 -6.35 9.34 6.27
N VAL A 133 -6.03 10.29 7.16
CA VAL A 133 -6.24 11.72 6.89
C VAL A 133 -5.43 12.16 5.67
N GLU A 134 -4.15 11.79 5.60
CA GLU A 134 -3.27 12.08 4.45
C GLU A 134 -3.87 11.59 3.12
N ARG A 135 -4.43 10.38 3.09
CA ARG A 135 -5.09 9.81 1.90
C ARG A 135 -6.35 10.58 1.52
N ILE A 136 -7.21 10.92 2.50
CA ILE A 136 -8.43 11.68 2.25
C ILE A 136 -8.11 13.08 1.75
N ASP A 137 -7.16 13.77 2.37
CA ASP A 137 -6.72 15.11 1.95
C ASP A 137 -6.17 15.06 0.51
N ALA A 138 -5.40 14.03 0.15
CA ALA A 138 -4.89 13.85 -1.19
C ALA A 138 -5.99 13.54 -2.24
N LEU A 139 -7.06 12.84 -1.86
CA LEU A 139 -8.20 12.56 -2.74
C LEU A 139 -9.08 13.79 -2.98
N LEU A 140 -9.18 14.67 -1.98
CA LEU A 140 -9.99 15.89 -2.05
C LEU A 140 -9.24 17.09 -2.67
N ALA A 141 -7.93 16.98 -2.86
CA ALA A 141 -7.14 18.01 -3.52
C ALA A 141 -7.49 18.12 -5.02
N GLU A 142 -7.72 19.35 -5.51
CA GLU A 142 -8.20 19.62 -6.87
C GLU A 142 -7.21 19.22 -7.97
N GLU A 143 -5.90 19.18 -7.68
CA GLU A 143 -4.89 18.65 -8.60
C GLU A 143 -3.74 17.98 -7.82
N PRO A 144 -3.37 16.73 -8.13
CA PRO A 144 -2.17 16.13 -7.55
C PRO A 144 -0.95 16.71 -8.25
N GLU A 145 -0.11 17.45 -7.51
CA GLU A 145 1.23 17.79 -7.98
C GLU A 145 1.96 16.49 -8.36
N ALA A 146 2.35 16.38 -9.64
CA ALA A 146 3.16 15.25 -10.08
C ALA A 146 4.47 15.29 -9.30
N PRO A 147 4.89 14.17 -8.66
CA PRO A 147 6.15 14.17 -7.93
C PRO A 147 7.29 14.47 -8.90
N ASP A 148 8.16 15.41 -8.52
CA ASP A 148 9.37 15.71 -9.27
C ASP A 148 10.18 14.44 -9.50
N GLN A 149 10.46 14.12 -10.76
CA GLN A 149 11.28 12.96 -11.08
C GLN A 149 12.72 13.24 -10.63
N PRO A 150 13.33 12.36 -9.81
CA PRO A 150 14.70 12.58 -9.38
C PRO A 150 15.63 12.55 -10.60
N GLY A 151 16.37 13.64 -10.81
CA GLY A 151 17.37 13.70 -11.87
C GLY A 151 18.44 12.62 -11.71
N LEU A 152 19.12 12.27 -12.82
CA LEU A 152 20.21 11.28 -12.83
C LEU A 152 21.30 11.56 -11.78
N TRP A 153 21.48 12.83 -11.39
CA TRP A 153 22.41 13.25 -10.35
C TRP A 153 22.06 12.73 -8.95
N SER A 154 20.77 12.57 -8.63
CA SER A 154 20.32 12.06 -7.33
C SER A 154 20.71 10.60 -7.13
N TRP A 155 20.79 9.82 -8.21
CA TRP A 155 21.25 8.42 -8.17
C TRP A 155 22.73 8.28 -7.80
N SER A 156 23.56 9.27 -8.17
CA SER A 156 24.98 9.32 -7.79
C SER A 156 25.16 9.42 -6.26
N TRP A 157 24.30 10.18 -5.59
CA TRP A 157 24.33 10.28 -4.13
C TRP A 157 23.93 8.98 -3.44
N VAL A 158 22.97 8.25 -4.00
CA VAL A 158 22.59 6.91 -3.50
C VAL A 158 23.76 5.93 -3.63
N LEU A 159 24.49 5.94 -4.75
CA LEU A 159 25.67 5.11 -4.91
C LEU A 159 26.78 5.47 -3.90
N LEU A 160 26.96 6.76 -3.64
CA LEU A 160 27.93 7.27 -2.66
C LEU A 160 27.60 6.85 -1.23
N THR A 161 26.32 6.86 -0.82
CA THR A 161 25.92 6.44 0.53
C THR A 161 26.03 4.93 0.75
N LEU A 162 25.99 4.13 -0.32
CA LEU A 162 26.19 2.68 -0.27
C LEU A 162 27.67 2.26 -0.35
N LEU A 163 28.57 3.16 -0.75
CA LEU A 163 30.01 2.91 -0.91
C LEU A 163 30.68 2.36 0.39
N PRO A 164 30.37 2.83 1.60
CA PRO A 164 30.93 2.27 2.84
C PRO A 164 30.58 0.79 3.05
N LEU A 165 29.43 0.31 2.55
CA LEU A 165 29.03 -1.09 2.65
C LEU A 165 29.92 -2.01 1.81
N VAL A 166 30.53 -1.49 0.74
CA VAL A 166 31.49 -2.24 -0.10
C VAL A 166 32.81 -2.49 0.62
N ALA A 167 33.16 -1.67 1.63
CA ALA A 167 34.39 -1.82 2.40
C ALA A 167 34.26 -2.85 3.55
N VAL A 168 33.03 -3.23 3.92
CA VAL A 168 32.74 -4.19 5.01
C VAL A 168 33.43 -5.56 4.85
N PRO A 169 33.52 -6.17 3.65
CA PRO A 169 34.22 -7.45 3.44
C PRO A 169 35.74 -7.38 3.63
N PHE A 170 36.33 -6.17 3.61
CA PHE A 170 37.77 -5.94 3.69
C PHE A 170 38.24 -5.60 5.10
N HIS A 171 37.33 -5.48 6.06
CA HIS A 171 37.63 -5.38 7.48
C HIS A 171 37.57 -6.78 8.12
N THR A 172 38.68 -7.51 8.02
CA THR A 172 39.00 -8.72 8.80
C THR A 172 40.15 -8.45 9.76
#